data_AF-A0A2T4IB89-F1
#
_entry.id   AF-A0A2T4IB89-F1
#
_cell.length_a   1.000
_cell.length_b   1.000
_cell.length_c   1.000
_cell.angle_alpha   90.00
_cell.angle_beta   90.00
_cell.angle_gamma   90.00
#
_symmetry.space_group_name_H-M   'P 1'
#
loop_
_entity.id
_entity.type
_entity.pdbx_description
1 polymer ?
#
loop_
_entity_poly.entity_id
_entity_poly.type
_entity_poly.pdbx_seq_one_letter_code
_entity_poly.pdbx_strand_id
1 'polypeptide(L)'
;MQEQGTAHFTFALAITPDFDGRHTSERLRVLARGTDTVVQEVEIAAMASTIPPAQQLAVMDVDFDGWPDIVLPNADGGAGPNFSLDFYLYDALKGQFVHHPVLSGLSQPMVAGYGTITAAARASCCQHVAERYRFIRGQLVLTGEEDIHHTSDGKWVVTSGTRMVGGRWKAWSNRQRVPY
;
A
#
# COMPACT_ATOMS: atom_id res chain seq x y z
N MET A 1 -5.38 -20.66 7.67
CA MET A 1 -5.47 -19.51 8.59
C MET A 1 -4.07 -19.02 8.86
N GLN A 2 -3.85 -17.71 8.77
CA GLN A 2 -2.60 -17.06 9.14
C GLN A 2 -2.84 -16.20 10.38
N GLU A 3 -1.91 -16.22 11.34
CA GLU A 3 -2.00 -15.41 12.55
C GLU A 3 -0.80 -14.49 12.73
N GLN A 4 -1.03 -13.29 13.27
CA GLN A 4 0.01 -12.37 13.72
C GLN A 4 -0.36 -11.73 15.05
N GLY A 5 0.62 -11.50 15.92
CA GLY A 5 0.41 -10.90 17.24
C GLY A 5 1.19 -9.61 17.42
N THR A 6 0.58 -8.64 18.10
CA THR A 6 1.18 -7.37 18.53
C THR A 6 0.98 -7.20 20.03
N ALA A 7 1.57 -6.17 20.65
CA ALA A 7 1.39 -5.91 22.08
C ALA A 7 -0.08 -5.85 22.52
N HIS A 8 -1.00 -5.48 21.62
CA HIS A 8 -2.41 -5.21 21.92
C HIS A 8 -3.38 -6.22 21.32
N PHE A 9 -3.05 -6.81 20.17
CA PHE A 9 -3.99 -7.64 19.40
C PHE A 9 -3.37 -8.94 18.90
N THR A 10 -4.24 -9.92 18.67
CA THR A 10 -3.98 -11.06 17.79
C THR A 10 -4.87 -10.92 16.55
N PHE A 11 -4.27 -11.06 15.38
CA PHE A 11 -4.93 -10.99 14.08
C PHE A 11 -4.98 -12.38 13.47
N ALA A 12 -6.16 -12.84 13.08
CA ALA A 12 -6.36 -14.15 12.46
C ALA A 12 -7.08 -13.99 11.11
N LEU A 13 -6.35 -14.27 10.02
CA LEU A 13 -6.84 -14.16 8.66
C LEU A 13 -7.27 -15.54 8.15
N ALA A 14 -8.54 -15.66 7.79
CA ALA A 14 -9.08 -16.81 7.07
C ALA A 14 -8.70 -16.69 5.59
N ILE A 15 -8.02 -17.73 5.10
CA ILE A 15 -7.50 -17.83 3.74
C ILE A 15 -7.98 -19.16 3.17
N THR A 16 -8.60 -19.12 2.00
CA THR A 16 -9.06 -20.30 1.27
C THR A 16 -8.22 -20.53 0.01
N PRO A 17 -7.90 -21.78 -0.33
CA PRO A 17 -7.32 -22.10 -1.64
C PRO A 17 -8.30 -21.78 -2.76
N ASP A 18 -7.78 -21.26 -3.87
CA ASP A 18 -8.50 -21.00 -5.11
C ASP A 18 -7.85 -21.80 -6.26
N PHE A 19 -8.30 -21.60 -7.49
CA PHE A 19 -7.75 -22.25 -8.68
C PHE A 19 -6.29 -21.83 -8.94
N ASP A 20 -5.53 -22.72 -9.59
CA ASP A 20 -4.13 -22.47 -10.03
C ASP A 20 -3.15 -22.11 -8.89
N GLY A 21 -3.38 -22.63 -7.69
CA GLY A 21 -2.53 -22.38 -6.53
C GLY A 21 -2.63 -20.96 -5.96
N ARG A 22 -3.66 -20.20 -6.38
CA ARG A 22 -3.99 -18.90 -5.80
C ARG A 22 -4.77 -19.07 -4.49
N HIS A 23 -4.93 -17.98 -3.79
CA HIS A 23 -5.52 -17.96 -2.46
C HIS A 23 -6.34 -16.69 -2.26
N THR A 24 -7.48 -16.83 -1.58
CA THR A 24 -8.39 -15.71 -1.33
C THR A 24 -8.49 -15.46 0.17
N SER A 25 -8.30 -14.21 0.56
CA SER A 25 -8.56 -13.73 1.93
C SER A 25 -10.04 -13.41 2.08
N GLU A 26 -10.71 -14.04 3.05
CA GLU A 26 -12.18 -13.92 3.19
C GLU A 26 -12.58 -13.11 4.42
N ARG A 27 -11.89 -13.29 5.54
CA ARG A 27 -12.27 -12.69 6.80
C ARG A 27 -11.08 -12.50 7.72
N LEU A 28 -11.00 -11.34 8.33
CA LEU A 28 -10.04 -11.03 9.38
C LEU A 28 -10.75 -10.93 10.73
N ARG A 29 -10.24 -11.66 11.71
CA ARG A 29 -10.60 -11.49 13.11
C ARG A 29 -9.50 -10.77 13.86
N VAL A 30 -9.90 -9.78 14.64
CA VAL A 30 -9.04 -9.08 15.60
C VAL A 30 -9.48 -9.48 16.99
N LEU A 31 -8.55 -10.00 17.77
CA LEU A 31 -8.76 -10.44 19.15
C LEU A 31 -7.92 -9.60 20.10
N ALA A 32 -8.42 -9.36 21.31
CA ALA A 32 -7.62 -8.77 22.37
C ALA A 32 -6.48 -9.72 22.77
N ARG A 33 -5.25 -9.20 22.87
CA ARG A 33 -4.06 -10.03 23.11
C ARG A 33 -4.20 -10.91 24.35
N GLY A 34 -3.86 -12.20 24.18
CA GLY A 34 -3.85 -13.18 25.28
C GLY A 34 -5.25 -13.67 25.69
N THR A 35 -6.28 -13.36 24.90
CA THR A 35 -7.66 -13.79 25.14
C THR A 35 -8.29 -14.28 23.84
N ASP A 36 -9.41 -14.99 23.95
CA ASP A 36 -10.27 -15.35 22.81
C ASP A 36 -11.35 -14.30 22.53
N THR A 37 -11.25 -13.11 23.12
CA THR A 37 -12.23 -12.04 22.94
C THR A 37 -12.03 -11.38 21.59
N VAL A 38 -12.96 -11.60 20.66
CA VAL A 38 -13.01 -10.90 19.37
C VAL A 38 -13.43 -9.45 19.60
N VAL A 39 -12.55 -8.51 19.26
CA VAL A 39 -12.82 -7.07 19.34
C VAL A 39 -13.37 -6.52 18.02
N GLN A 40 -13.05 -7.17 16.90
CA GLN A 40 -13.57 -6.82 15.60
C GLN A 40 -13.49 -8.00 14.63
N GLU A 41 -14.47 -8.07 13.72
CA GLU A 41 -14.43 -8.94 12.56
C GLU A 41 -14.61 -8.08 11.31
N VAL A 42 -13.83 -8.36 10.28
CA VAL A 42 -13.83 -7.63 9.00
C VAL A 42 -13.98 -8.65 7.88
N GLU A 43 -15.04 -8.49 7.09
CA GLU A 43 -15.21 -9.23 5.83
C GLU A 43 -14.28 -8.64 4.78
N ILE A 44 -13.51 -9.50 4.11
CA ILE A 44 -12.50 -9.11 3.13
C ILE A 44 -13.03 -9.44 1.74
N ALA A 45 -13.03 -8.44 0.87
CA ALA A 45 -13.47 -8.57 -0.53
C ALA A 45 -12.26 -8.55 -1.48
N ALA A 46 -11.20 -9.29 -1.15
CA ALA A 46 -9.99 -9.37 -1.95
C ALA A 46 -10.16 -10.34 -3.13
N MET A 47 -9.45 -10.07 -4.23
CA MET A 47 -9.33 -11.01 -5.34
C MET A 47 -8.36 -12.15 -4.99
N ALA A 48 -8.49 -13.28 -5.67
CA ALA A 48 -7.54 -14.38 -5.56
C ALA A 48 -6.11 -13.89 -5.88
N SER A 49 -5.20 -14.09 -4.94
CA SER A 49 -3.82 -13.63 -5.02
C SER A 49 -2.85 -14.80 -5.15
N THR A 50 -1.75 -14.56 -5.85
CA THR A 50 -0.56 -15.42 -5.93
C THR A 50 0.34 -15.28 -4.70
N ILE A 51 0.05 -14.32 -3.81
CA ILE A 51 0.80 -14.14 -2.57
C ILE A 51 0.58 -15.36 -1.67
N PRO A 52 1.67 -16.01 -1.20
CA PRO A 52 1.57 -17.19 -0.36
C PRO A 52 0.77 -16.92 0.92
N PRO A 53 0.03 -17.91 1.46
CA PRO A 53 -0.78 -17.73 2.66
C PRO A 53 -0.02 -17.21 3.88
N ALA A 54 1.29 -17.45 3.97
CA ALA A 54 2.12 -16.95 5.07
C ALA A 54 2.46 -15.45 4.96
N GLN A 55 2.07 -14.79 3.88
CA GLN A 55 2.40 -13.39 3.55
C GLN A 55 1.15 -12.54 3.23
N GLN A 56 -0.06 -13.08 3.39
CA GLN A 56 -1.29 -12.34 3.07
C GLN A 56 -1.71 -11.34 4.15
N LEU A 57 -1.26 -11.55 5.37
CA LEU A 57 -1.41 -10.60 6.46
C LEU A 57 -0.06 -9.94 6.72
N ALA A 58 -0.04 -8.61 6.68
CA ALA A 58 1.03 -7.82 7.26
C ALA A 58 0.45 -6.86 8.29
N VAL A 59 1.15 -6.71 9.42
CA VAL A 59 0.78 -5.83 10.52
C VAL A 59 1.94 -4.88 10.78
N MET A 60 1.70 -3.58 10.62
CA MET A 60 2.72 -2.53 10.79
C MET A 60 2.05 -1.19 11.07
N ASP A 61 2.79 -0.25 11.67
CA ASP A 61 2.36 1.14 11.83
C ASP A 61 2.50 1.87 10.48
N VAL A 62 1.37 2.04 9.78
CA VAL A 62 1.28 2.58 8.41
C VAL A 62 1.17 4.10 8.43
N ASP A 63 0.39 4.65 9.36
CA ASP A 63 0.16 6.09 9.46
C ASP A 63 1.08 6.81 10.46
N PHE A 64 1.98 6.05 11.09
CA PHE A 64 3.04 6.51 12.00
C PHE A 64 2.48 7.08 13.30
N ASP A 65 1.35 6.56 13.78
CA ASP A 65 0.70 6.97 15.02
C ASP A 65 1.11 6.13 16.25
N GLY A 66 1.88 5.06 16.04
CA GLY A 66 2.39 4.15 17.06
C GLY A 66 1.48 2.95 17.34
N TRP A 67 0.34 2.82 16.68
CA TRP A 67 -0.52 1.64 16.71
C TRP A 67 -0.26 0.74 15.50
N PRO A 68 -0.46 -0.59 15.64
CA PRO A 68 -0.39 -1.48 14.50
C PRO A 68 -1.61 -1.29 13.61
N ASP A 69 -1.39 -1.19 12.31
CA ASP A 69 -2.40 -1.23 11.25
C ASP A 69 -2.32 -2.56 10.49
N ILE A 70 -3.32 -2.81 9.66
CA ILE A 70 -3.42 -4.02 8.84
C ILE A 70 -3.21 -3.68 7.38
N VAL A 71 -2.39 -4.49 6.70
CA VAL A 71 -2.17 -4.45 5.26
C VAL A 71 -2.47 -5.83 4.67
N LEU A 72 -3.37 -5.88 3.69
CA LEU A 72 -3.78 -7.10 3.00
C LEU A 72 -3.60 -6.95 1.48
N PRO A 73 -3.17 -7.99 0.76
CA PRO A 73 -3.32 -8.05 -0.68
C PRO A 73 -4.77 -7.91 -1.09
N ASN A 74 -5.05 -7.06 -2.07
CA ASN A 74 -6.38 -6.91 -2.66
C ASN A 74 -6.41 -7.48 -4.08
N ALA A 75 -5.51 -7.04 -4.96
CA ALA A 75 -5.41 -7.57 -6.32
C ALA A 75 -3.95 -7.61 -6.81
N ASP A 76 -3.59 -8.69 -7.50
CA ASP A 76 -2.23 -8.86 -8.09
C ASP A 76 -1.99 -7.96 -9.32
N GLY A 77 -3.03 -7.28 -9.81
CA GLY A 77 -2.98 -6.50 -11.06
C GLY A 77 -3.30 -7.31 -12.32
N GLY A 78 -3.33 -6.62 -13.46
CA GLY A 78 -3.61 -7.21 -14.78
C GLY A 78 -2.46 -7.03 -15.78
N ALA A 79 -2.20 -5.79 -16.20
CA ALA A 79 -1.12 -5.47 -17.15
C ALA A 79 0.02 -4.69 -16.46
N GLY A 80 1.21 -5.29 -16.38
CA GLY A 80 2.36 -4.73 -15.64
C GLY A 80 2.22 -4.90 -14.13
N PRO A 81 3.20 -4.43 -13.33
CA PRO A 81 3.27 -4.71 -11.90
C PRO A 81 2.23 -3.94 -11.05
N ASN A 82 1.03 -3.65 -11.54
CA ASN A 82 0.03 -2.82 -10.83
C ASN A 82 -0.79 -3.64 -9.81
N PHE A 83 -0.19 -4.07 -8.71
CA PHE A 83 -0.95 -4.66 -7.60
C PHE A 83 -1.57 -3.57 -6.71
N SER A 84 -2.60 -3.94 -5.94
CA SER A 84 -3.22 -3.11 -4.91
C SER A 84 -3.25 -3.82 -3.57
N LEU A 85 -3.23 -3.04 -2.50
CA LEU A 85 -3.32 -3.50 -1.12
C LEU A 85 -4.50 -2.79 -0.45
N ASP A 86 -5.20 -3.48 0.44
CA ASP A 86 -6.17 -2.86 1.34
C ASP A 86 -5.50 -2.53 2.67
N PHE A 87 -5.73 -1.30 3.13
CA PHE A 87 -5.23 -0.79 4.40
C PHE A 87 -6.38 -0.56 5.36
N TYR A 88 -6.25 -1.10 6.57
CA TYR A 88 -7.16 -0.82 7.68
C TYR A 88 -6.35 -0.19 8.81
N LEU A 89 -6.59 1.10 9.04
CA LEU A 89 -5.87 1.88 10.05
C LEU A 89 -6.59 1.80 11.39
N TYR A 90 -5.84 1.73 12.49
CA TYR A 90 -6.41 1.68 13.82
C TYR A 90 -6.91 3.06 14.26
N ASP A 91 -8.23 3.23 14.35
CA ASP A 91 -8.84 4.41 14.95
C ASP A 91 -8.92 4.22 16.48
N ALA A 92 -7.92 4.77 17.20
CA ALA A 92 -7.85 4.68 18.65
C ALA A 92 -9.05 5.30 19.38
N LEU A 93 -9.77 6.24 18.78
CA LEU A 93 -10.97 6.84 19.37
C LEU A 93 -12.15 5.88 19.32
N LYS A 94 -12.24 5.08 18.24
CA LYS A 94 -13.29 4.06 18.07
C LYS A 94 -12.89 2.69 18.61
N GLY A 95 -11.59 2.47 18.82
CA GLY A 95 -11.03 1.17 19.15
C GLY A 95 -11.19 0.15 18.03
N GLN A 96 -11.15 0.59 16.77
CA GLN A 96 -11.48 -0.22 15.59
C GLN A 96 -10.52 0.02 14.43
N PHE A 97 -10.29 -1.01 13.64
CA PHE A 97 -9.59 -0.96 12.37
C PHE A 97 -10.54 -0.51 11.26
N VAL A 98 -10.21 0.59 10.59
CA VAL A 98 -11.06 1.26 9.60
C VAL A 98 -10.39 1.25 8.25
N HIS A 99 -11.09 0.76 7.22
CA HIS A 99 -10.60 0.78 5.85
C HIS A 99 -10.27 2.21 5.37
N HIS A 100 -9.08 2.42 4.83
CA HIS A 100 -8.61 3.74 4.37
C HIS A 100 -8.64 3.85 2.83
N PRO A 101 -9.76 4.32 2.23
CA PRO A 101 -10.02 4.16 0.79
C PRO A 101 -9.02 4.84 -0.12
N VAL A 102 -8.47 6.00 0.28
CA VAL A 102 -7.50 6.73 -0.55
C VAL A 102 -6.17 5.98 -0.60
N LEU A 103 -5.77 5.33 0.49
CA LEU A 103 -4.52 4.58 0.57
C LEU A 103 -4.66 3.23 -0.13
N SER A 104 -5.79 2.54 0.09
CA SER A 104 -6.11 1.28 -0.59
C SER A 104 -6.30 1.44 -2.10
N GLY A 105 -6.61 2.66 -2.57
CA GLY A 105 -6.73 2.98 -3.99
C GLY A 105 -5.40 3.23 -4.70
N LEU A 106 -4.27 3.30 -3.98
CA LEU A 106 -2.97 3.51 -4.59
C LEU A 106 -2.50 2.24 -5.33
N SER A 107 -1.81 2.44 -6.44
CA SER A 107 -1.14 1.34 -7.14
C SER A 107 0.26 1.13 -6.58
N GLN A 108 0.61 -0.14 -6.33
CA GLN A 108 1.91 -0.55 -5.79
C GLN A 108 2.34 0.24 -4.55
N PRO A 109 1.46 0.42 -3.54
CA PRO A 109 1.80 1.20 -2.38
C PRO A 109 2.89 0.48 -1.57
N MET A 110 3.85 1.25 -1.10
CA MET A 110 4.90 0.80 -0.20
C MET A 110 5.02 1.78 0.97
N VAL A 111 4.91 1.26 2.19
CA VAL A 111 5.21 2.01 3.41
C VAL A 111 6.73 2.04 3.56
N ALA A 112 7.33 3.18 3.23
CA ALA A 112 8.76 3.40 3.35
C ALA A 112 9.11 3.93 4.75
N GLY A 113 10.39 3.83 5.12
CA GLY A 113 10.89 4.44 6.34
C GLY A 113 10.71 5.97 6.36
N TYR A 114 10.82 6.56 7.56
CA TYR A 114 10.77 8.01 7.79
C TYR A 114 9.44 8.68 7.40
N GLY A 115 8.31 8.04 7.70
CA GLY A 115 7.00 8.68 7.58
C GLY A 115 6.53 8.89 6.14
N THR A 116 6.96 8.02 5.21
CA THR A 116 6.72 8.21 3.77
C THR A 116 6.06 6.98 3.17
N ILE A 117 5.03 7.19 2.36
CA ILE A 117 4.40 6.15 1.56
C ILE A 117 4.71 6.47 0.10
N THR A 118 5.07 5.46 -0.69
CA THR A 118 5.26 5.62 -2.14
C THR A 118 4.23 4.80 -2.88
N ALA A 119 3.76 5.32 -4.01
CA ALA A 119 2.96 4.57 -4.97
C ALA A 119 3.64 4.63 -6.34
N ALA A 120 3.45 3.60 -7.15
CA ALA A 120 4.00 3.55 -8.49
C ALA A 120 2.96 3.01 -9.45
N ALA A 121 2.89 3.62 -10.63
CA ALA A 121 1.99 3.19 -11.68
C ALA A 121 2.69 3.22 -13.03
N ARG A 122 2.26 2.33 -13.92
CA ARG A 122 2.62 2.39 -15.33
C ARG A 122 1.55 3.15 -16.09
N ALA A 123 1.87 4.33 -16.60
CA ALA A 123 0.95 5.14 -17.40
C ALA A 123 0.90 4.68 -18.87
N SER A 124 2.03 4.21 -19.42
CA SER A 124 2.10 3.65 -20.79
C SER A 124 3.26 2.66 -20.93
N CYS A 125 3.53 2.15 -22.14
CA CYS A 125 4.62 1.20 -22.36
C CYS A 125 6.00 1.74 -21.94
N CYS A 126 6.21 3.06 -22.04
CA CYS A 126 7.48 3.72 -21.79
C CYS A 126 7.34 4.90 -20.81
N GLN A 127 6.23 4.97 -20.07
CA GLN A 127 5.96 6.03 -19.09
C GLN A 127 5.59 5.43 -17.74
N HIS A 128 6.31 5.87 -16.72
CA HIS A 128 6.15 5.45 -15.32
C HIS A 128 5.91 6.68 -14.47
N VAL A 129 4.99 6.55 -13.51
CA VAL A 129 4.68 7.59 -12.52
C VAL A 129 5.00 7.03 -11.14
N ALA A 130 5.60 7.86 -10.29
CA ALA A 130 5.82 7.56 -8.88
C ALA A 130 5.31 8.73 -8.03
N GLU A 131 4.55 8.40 -6.99
CA GLU A 131 3.98 9.36 -6.06
C GLU A 131 4.57 9.14 -4.67
N ARG A 132 4.65 10.21 -3.89
CA ARG A 132 5.16 10.21 -2.52
C ARG A 132 4.16 10.88 -1.61
N TYR A 133 3.74 10.20 -0.56
CA TYR A 133 2.75 10.67 0.41
C TYR A 133 3.33 10.70 1.82
N ARG A 134 2.69 11.50 2.67
CA ARG A 134 2.91 11.50 4.12
C ARG A 134 1.59 11.64 4.85
N PHE A 135 1.47 11.03 6.02
CA PHE A 135 0.42 11.40 6.95
C PHE A 135 0.76 12.72 7.62
N ILE A 136 -0.12 13.72 7.47
CA ILE A 136 -0.01 15.03 8.08
C ILE A 136 -1.31 15.27 8.83
N ARG A 137 -1.25 15.29 10.17
CA ARG A 137 -2.43 15.42 11.04
C ARG A 137 -3.50 14.37 10.74
N GLY A 138 -3.09 13.11 10.59
CA GLY A 138 -3.98 11.98 10.30
C GLY A 138 -4.54 11.93 8.87
N GLN A 139 -4.08 12.80 7.97
CA GLN A 139 -4.50 12.80 6.57
C GLN A 139 -3.36 12.37 5.66
N LEU A 140 -3.63 11.46 4.73
CA LEU A 140 -2.70 11.11 3.67
C LEU A 140 -2.59 12.28 2.68
N VAL A 141 -1.41 12.91 2.60
CA VAL A 141 -1.14 14.09 1.78
C VAL A 141 -0.09 13.76 0.73
N LEU A 142 -0.36 14.08 -0.53
CA LEU A 142 0.64 14.02 -1.61
C LEU A 142 1.73 15.07 -1.38
N THR A 143 2.98 14.63 -1.40
CA THR A 143 4.17 15.47 -1.15
C THR A 143 5.17 15.47 -2.30
N GLY A 144 4.98 14.59 -3.29
CA GLY A 144 5.77 14.58 -4.49
C GLY A 144 5.19 13.67 -5.56
N GLU A 145 5.45 14.01 -6.81
CA GLU A 145 5.13 13.22 -7.99
C GLU A 145 6.33 13.26 -8.94
N GLU A 146 6.57 12.16 -9.61
CA GLU A 146 7.67 11.95 -10.54
C GLU A 146 7.16 11.19 -11.76
N ASP A 147 7.46 11.72 -12.94
CA ASP A 147 7.17 11.12 -14.24
C ASP A 147 8.49 10.80 -14.95
N ILE A 148 8.60 9.56 -15.42
CA ILE A 148 9.74 9.06 -16.17
C ILE A 148 9.24 8.61 -17.54
N HIS A 149 9.75 9.21 -18.61
CA HIS A 149 9.41 8.81 -19.98
C HIS A 149 10.59 8.88 -20.94
N HIS A 150 10.51 8.11 -22.01
CA HIS A 150 11.40 8.24 -23.16
C HIS A 150 10.94 9.38 -24.08
N THR A 151 11.88 10.16 -24.61
CA THR A 151 11.56 11.09 -25.70
C THR A 151 11.11 10.33 -26.94
N SER A 152 10.31 10.97 -27.80
CA SER A 152 9.76 10.32 -29.01
C SER A 152 10.82 9.80 -29.99
N ASP A 153 12.03 10.37 -29.96
CA ASP A 153 13.19 9.91 -30.75
C ASP A 153 13.97 8.75 -30.10
N GLY A 154 13.56 8.30 -28.90
CA GLY A 154 14.19 7.23 -28.13
C GLY A 154 15.58 7.55 -27.57
N LYS A 155 16.11 8.76 -27.78
CA LYS A 155 17.50 9.09 -27.44
C LYS A 155 17.70 9.47 -25.98
N TRP A 156 16.62 9.81 -25.27
CA TRP A 156 16.69 10.35 -23.92
C TRP A 156 15.62 9.76 -23.02
N VAL A 157 15.97 9.63 -21.75
CA VAL A 157 15.03 9.49 -20.64
C VAL A 157 14.88 10.85 -20.00
N VAL A 158 13.65 11.32 -19.88
CA VAL A 158 13.28 12.52 -19.14
C VAL A 158 12.69 12.07 -17.83
N THR A 159 13.21 12.62 -16.74
CA THR A 159 12.59 12.51 -15.42
C THR A 159 12.17 13.90 -14.99
N SER A 160 10.90 14.08 -14.67
CA SER A 160 10.38 15.36 -14.21
C SER A 160 9.42 15.15 -13.05
N GLY A 161 9.12 16.20 -12.31
CA GLY A 161 8.20 16.04 -11.21
C GLY A 161 7.98 17.31 -10.42
N THR A 162 7.18 17.17 -9.37
CA THR A 162 6.96 18.21 -8.38
C THR A 162 7.22 17.66 -6.98
N ARG A 163 7.67 18.51 -6.06
CA ARG A 163 7.85 18.14 -4.66
C ARG A 163 7.47 19.30 -3.75
N MET A 164 6.81 18.99 -2.64
CA MET A 164 6.53 19.94 -1.58
C MET A 164 7.80 20.21 -0.76
N VAL A 165 8.29 21.46 -0.78
CA VAL A 165 9.48 21.91 -0.06
C VAL A 165 9.14 23.19 0.70
N GLY A 166 9.19 23.15 2.03
CA GLY A 166 8.82 24.30 2.87
C GLY A 166 7.39 24.77 2.65
N GLY A 167 6.45 23.83 2.46
CA GLY A 167 5.03 24.12 2.21
C GLY A 167 4.71 24.65 0.81
N ARG A 168 5.68 24.66 -0.12
CA ARG A 168 5.47 25.10 -1.51
C ARG A 168 5.85 24.00 -2.49
N TRP A 169 5.06 23.84 -3.54
CA TRP A 169 5.39 22.95 -4.65
C TRP A 169 6.54 23.53 -5.47
N LYS A 170 7.56 22.72 -5.73
CA LYS A 170 8.68 23.03 -6.60
C LYS A 170 8.75 22.00 -7.72
N ALA A 171 8.76 22.46 -8.96
CA ALA A 171 8.96 21.63 -10.13
C ALA A 171 10.45 21.40 -10.40
N TRP A 172 10.77 20.27 -11.02
CA TRP A 172 12.11 19.94 -11.47
C TRP A 172 12.06 19.06 -12.72
N SER A 173 13.14 19.04 -13.47
CA SER A 173 13.32 18.14 -14.60
C SER A 173 14.80 17.85 -14.81
N ASN A 174 15.10 16.62 -15.18
CA ASN A 174 16.41 16.13 -15.59
C ASN A 174 16.27 15.32 -16.87
N ARG A 175 17.32 15.30 -17.68
CA ARG A 175 17.36 14.55 -18.94
C ARG A 175 18.66 13.79 -19.06
N GLN A 176 18.58 12.49 -19.27
CA GLN A 176 19.74 11.61 -19.43
C GLN A 176 19.70 10.94 -20.80
N ARG A 177 20.86 10.81 -21.44
CA ARG A 177 20.97 10.15 -22.74
C ARG A 177 20.91 8.63 -22.54
N VAL A 178 20.15 7.94 -23.38
CA VAL A 178 20.12 6.46 -23.36
C VAL A 178 21.49 5.94 -23.81
N PRO A 179 22.18 5.10 -23.01
CA PRO A 179 23.42 4.46 -23.43
C PRO A 179 23.14 3.53 -24.62
N TYR A 180 23.93 3.65 -25.69
CA TYR A 180 23.91 2.73 -26.83
C TYR A 180 24.69 1.45 -26.52
#